data_AF-A0A7Y3GFL9-F1
#
_entry.id   AF-A0A7Y3GFL9-F1
#
_cell.length_a   1.000
_cell.length_b   1.000
_cell.length_c   1.000
_cell.angle_alpha   90.00
_cell.angle_beta   90.00
_cell.angle_gamma   90.00
#
_symmetry.space_group_name_H-M   'P 1'
#
loop_
_entity.id
_entity.type
_entity.pdbx_description
1 polymer ?
#
loop_
_entity_poly.entity_id
_entity_poly.type
_entity_poly.pdbx_seq_one_letter_code
_entity_poly.pdbx_strand_id
1 'polypeptide(L)'
;MRWLDDIRPDRLQHIRDRHLRGGAQWDNSTSYFNNADELESLVTDAADWSPIIQSNGNLATVVDAGRPIGWDAATGAQTNLYTVIIKPGEGVWTAHPGLPRVGG
;
A
#
# COMPACT_ATOMS: atom_id res chain seq x y z
N MET A 1 8.67 -5.20 -16.09
CA MET A 1 7.96 -6.29 -15.37
C MET A 1 6.65 -5.69 -14.90
N ARG A 2 5.51 -6.26 -15.30
CA ARG A 2 4.17 -5.69 -15.07
C ARG A 2 3.43 -6.70 -14.16
N TRP A 3 3.21 -6.34 -12.90
CA TRP A 3 2.59 -7.19 -11.85
C TRP A 3 1.07 -6.97 -11.72
N LEU A 4 0.47 -6.30 -12.72
CA LEU A 4 -0.97 -6.02 -12.75
C LEU A 4 -1.82 -7.30 -12.79
N ASP A 5 -1.32 -8.35 -13.41
CA ASP A 5 -2.01 -9.66 -13.49
C ASP A 5 -2.08 -10.38 -12.12
N ASP A 6 -1.33 -9.91 -11.11
CA ASP A 6 -1.26 -10.52 -9.77
C ASP A 6 -1.95 -9.69 -8.67
N ILE A 7 -2.79 -8.71 -9.03
CA ILE A 7 -3.68 -8.05 -8.05
C ILE A 7 -4.81 -9.02 -7.72
N ARG A 8 -4.58 -9.87 -6.72
CA ARG A 8 -5.57 -10.87 -6.31
C ARG A 8 -6.68 -10.23 -5.45
N PRO A 9 -7.96 -10.56 -5.67
CA PRO A 9 -9.07 -10.00 -4.90
C PRO A 9 -8.97 -10.19 -3.38
N ASP A 10 -8.43 -11.32 -2.92
CA ASP A 10 -8.19 -11.60 -1.50
C ASP A 10 -7.16 -10.65 -0.88
N ARG A 11 -6.19 -10.16 -1.68
CA ARG A 11 -5.18 -9.21 -1.24
C ARG A 11 -5.73 -7.79 -1.18
N LEU A 12 -6.56 -7.40 -2.14
CA LEU A 12 -7.30 -6.14 -2.03
C LEU A 12 -8.20 -6.14 -0.79
N GLN A 13 -8.88 -7.25 -0.49
CA GLN A 13 -9.69 -7.36 0.73
C GLN A 13 -8.83 -7.27 1.99
N HIS A 14 -7.68 -7.95 2.03
CA HIS A 14 -6.73 -7.84 3.15
C HIS A 14 -6.31 -6.39 3.43
N ILE A 15 -6.01 -5.64 2.37
CA ILE A 15 -5.63 -4.23 2.49
C ILE A 15 -6.81 -3.38 2.96
N ARG A 16 -8.03 -3.62 2.44
CA ARG A 16 -9.25 -2.95 2.92
C ARG A 16 -9.50 -3.22 4.41
N ASP A 17 -9.34 -4.45 4.86
CA ASP A 17 -9.63 -4.79 6.25
C ASP A 17 -8.65 -4.14 7.23
N ARG A 18 -7.37 -4.01 6.85
CA ARG A 18 -6.29 -3.54 7.75
C ARG A 18 -5.88 -2.09 7.57
N HIS A 19 -5.97 -1.56 6.35
CA HIS A 19 -5.39 -0.28 5.96
C HIS A 19 -6.42 0.69 5.39
N LEU A 20 -7.73 0.41 5.49
CA LEU A 20 -8.77 1.39 5.23
C LEU A 20 -9.34 1.91 6.54
N ARG A 21 -9.64 3.21 6.61
CA ARG A 21 -10.36 3.77 7.75
C ARG A 21 -11.71 3.07 7.91
N GLY A 22 -11.94 2.47 9.08
CA GLY A 22 -13.17 1.71 9.36
C GLY A 22 -13.18 0.27 8.81
N GLY A 23 -12.04 -0.22 8.32
CA GLY A 23 -11.85 -1.64 8.00
C GLY A 23 -12.01 -2.54 9.22
N ALA A 24 -12.33 -3.82 8.98
CA ALA A 24 -12.65 -4.78 10.05
C ALA A 24 -11.52 -4.99 11.08
N GLN A 25 -10.28 -4.67 10.69
CA GLN A 25 -9.06 -4.80 11.51
C GLN A 25 -8.34 -3.45 11.67
N TRP A 26 -9.01 -2.34 11.36
CA TRP A 26 -8.46 -1.01 11.52
C TRP A 26 -8.31 -0.65 12.99
N ASP A 27 -7.15 -0.09 13.35
CA ASP A 27 -6.91 0.57 14.62
C ASP A 27 -6.28 1.95 14.41
N ASN A 28 -6.32 2.81 15.43
CA ASN A 28 -5.73 4.16 15.36
C ASN A 28 -4.19 4.17 15.39
N SER A 29 -3.54 3.00 15.41
CA SER A 29 -2.08 2.88 15.49
C SER A 29 -1.40 2.58 14.15
N THR A 30 -2.20 2.31 13.12
CA THR A 30 -1.74 1.94 11.78
C THR A 30 -2.00 3.02 10.74
N SER A 31 -1.19 3.05 9.67
CA SER A 31 -1.44 3.94 8.53
C SER A 31 -2.68 3.47 7.78
N TYR A 32 -3.55 4.41 7.38
CA TYR A 32 -4.83 4.11 6.76
C TYR A 32 -5.17 5.02 5.57
N PHE A 33 -5.70 4.42 4.51
CA PHE A 33 -6.29 5.11 3.37
C PHE A 33 -7.63 5.74 3.78
N ASN A 34 -7.92 6.90 3.19
CA ASN A 34 -9.18 7.62 3.43
C ASN A 34 -10.35 7.01 2.65
N ASN A 35 -10.09 6.38 1.50
CA ASN A 35 -11.10 5.91 0.58
C ASN A 35 -10.78 4.51 0.02
N ALA A 36 -11.76 3.60 0.07
CA ALA A 36 -11.66 2.23 -0.42
C ALA A 36 -11.68 2.16 -1.94
N ASP A 37 -12.43 3.06 -2.56
CA ASP A 37 -12.65 3.09 -4.00
C ASP A 37 -11.40 3.56 -4.74
N GLU A 38 -10.52 4.31 -4.06
CA GLU A 38 -9.24 4.75 -4.61
C GLU A 38 -8.14 3.69 -4.47
N LEU A 39 -8.28 2.73 -3.55
CA LEU A 39 -7.21 1.77 -3.25
C LEU A 39 -6.81 0.94 -4.47
N GLU A 40 -7.80 0.45 -5.22
CA GLU A 40 -7.54 -0.38 -6.42
C GLU A 40 -6.86 0.43 -7.52
N SER A 41 -7.28 1.69 -7.73
CA SER A 41 -6.63 2.61 -8.65
C SER A 41 -5.19 2.92 -8.22
N LEU A 42 -4.95 3.19 -6.93
CA LEU A 42 -3.60 3.46 -6.42
C LEU A 42 -2.67 2.24 -6.59
N VAL A 43 -3.16 1.03 -6.29
CA VAL A 43 -2.36 -0.20 -6.50
C VAL A 43 -2.10 -0.44 -7.98
N THR A 44 -3.07 -0.15 -8.85
CA THR A 44 -2.93 -0.23 -10.31
C THR A 44 -1.90 0.78 -10.82
N ASP A 45 -1.99 2.04 -10.40
CA ASP A 45 -1.08 3.12 -10.79
C ASP A 45 0.36 2.81 -10.36
N ALA A 46 0.55 2.23 -9.16
CA ALA A 46 1.86 1.81 -8.69
C ALA A 46 2.52 0.72 -9.54
N ALA A 47 1.76 0.00 -10.36
CA ALA A 47 2.34 -1.00 -11.24
C ALA A 47 3.15 -0.40 -12.41
N ASP A 48 2.94 0.87 -12.73
CA ASP A 48 3.70 1.59 -13.76
C ASP A 48 5.05 2.13 -13.23
N TRP A 49 5.29 2.04 -11.92
CA TRP A 49 6.50 2.51 -11.28
C TRP A 49 7.51 1.37 -11.05
N SER A 50 8.80 1.72 -11.08
CA SER A 50 9.86 0.75 -10.83
C SER A 50 10.00 0.44 -9.33
N PRO A 51 9.85 -0.82 -8.89
CA PRO A 51 9.99 -1.17 -7.49
C PRO A 51 11.46 -1.25 -7.09
N ILE A 52 11.69 -1.08 -5.80
CA ILE A 52 12.99 -1.26 -5.14
C ILE A 52 12.95 -2.59 -4.37
N ILE A 53 14.01 -3.39 -4.47
CA ILE A 53 14.16 -4.62 -3.69
C ILE A 53 14.46 -4.24 -2.23
N GLN A 54 13.66 -4.75 -1.31
CA GLN A 54 13.87 -4.67 0.14
C GLN A 54 14.85 -5.75 0.61
N SER A 55 15.44 -5.55 1.80
CA SER A 55 16.40 -6.50 2.40
C SER A 55 15.83 -7.91 2.62
N ASN A 56 14.51 -8.04 2.76
CA ASN A 56 13.79 -9.30 2.91
C ASN A 56 13.44 -9.97 1.57
N GLY A 57 13.87 -9.41 0.44
CA GLY A 57 13.59 -9.92 -0.91
C GLY A 57 12.23 -9.52 -1.49
N ASN A 58 11.40 -8.80 -0.73
CA ASN A 58 10.17 -8.20 -1.27
C ASN A 58 10.51 -7.02 -2.18
N LEU A 59 9.57 -6.65 -3.03
CA LEU A 59 9.61 -5.48 -3.88
C LEU A 59 8.73 -4.40 -3.26
N ALA A 60 9.22 -3.16 -3.18
CA ALA A 60 8.46 -2.02 -2.70
C ALA A 60 8.39 -0.93 -3.77
N THR A 61 7.18 -0.49 -4.09
CA THR A 61 6.95 0.67 -4.93
C THR A 61 6.42 1.81 -4.06
N VAL A 62 7.09 2.96 -4.10
CA VAL A 62 6.62 4.18 -3.43
C VAL A 62 6.17 5.15 -4.49
N VAL A 63 4.96 5.69 -4.32
CA VAL A 63 4.35 6.60 -5.29
C VAL A 63 3.76 7.81 -4.57
N ASP A 64 3.88 8.98 -5.20
CA ASP A 64 3.16 10.19 -4.80
C ASP A 64 1.85 10.29 -5.60
N ALA A 65 0.72 10.24 -4.90
CA ALA A 65 -0.60 10.34 -5.51
C ALA A 65 -0.97 11.77 -5.94
N GLY A 66 -0.14 12.77 -5.60
CA GLY A 66 -0.38 14.19 -5.90
C GLY A 66 -1.53 14.82 -5.10
N ARG A 67 -2.16 14.06 -4.21
CA ARG A 67 -3.27 14.48 -3.35
C ARG A 67 -3.26 13.71 -2.02
N PRO A 68 -3.90 14.22 -0.94
CA PRO A 68 -3.99 13.48 0.32
C PRO A 68 -4.79 12.18 0.15
N ILE A 69 -4.15 11.03 0.36
CA ILE A 69 -4.77 9.70 0.19
C ILE A 69 -5.03 8.99 1.52
N GLY A 70 -4.43 9.46 2.61
CA GLY A 70 -4.50 8.75 3.88
C GLY A 70 -3.73 9.43 4.99
N TRP A 71 -3.68 8.74 6.12
CA TRP A 71 -2.88 9.08 7.28
C TRP A 71 -1.69 8.14 7.39
N ASP A 72 -0.51 8.69 7.61
CA ASP A 72 0.68 7.92 7.93
C ASP A 72 0.92 7.96 9.44
N ALA A 73 0.84 6.79 10.08
CA ALA A 73 1.07 6.68 11.51
C ALA A 73 2.55 6.83 11.91
N ALA A 74 3.52 6.76 10.97
CA ALA A 74 4.92 7.03 11.28
C ALA A 74 5.18 8.54 11.48
N THR A 75 4.54 9.37 10.66
CA THR A 75 4.64 10.84 10.75
C THR A 75 3.56 11.45 11.63
N GLY A 76 2.46 10.73 11.88
CA GLY A 76 1.31 11.27 12.60
C GLY A 76 0.63 12.41 11.82
N ALA A 77 0.59 12.31 10.48
CA ALA A 77 0.03 13.33 9.62
C ALA A 77 -0.65 12.73 8.37
N GLN A 78 -1.45 13.55 7.69
CA GLN A 78 -1.93 13.21 6.35
C GLN A 78 -0.77 13.12 5.36
N THR A 79 -0.89 12.21 4.40
CA THR A 79 0.12 11.98 3.38
C THR A 79 -0.47 11.79 2.00
N ASN A 80 0.32 12.14 1.00
CA ASN A 80 0.07 11.89 -0.42
C ASN A 80 0.86 10.68 -0.92
N LEU A 81 1.82 10.21 -0.11
CA LEU A 81 2.68 9.08 -0.44
C LEU A 81 2.00 7.79 -0.02
N TYR A 82 2.17 6.75 -0.83
CA TYR A 82 1.79 5.39 -0.47
C TYR A 82 2.84 4.41 -0.96
N THR A 83 2.88 3.27 -0.27
CA THR A 83 3.78 2.16 -0.56
C THR A 83 2.95 0.94 -0.92
N VAL A 84 3.33 0.27 -2.02
CA VAL A 84 2.82 -1.05 -2.40
C VAL A 84 3.95 -2.05 -2.25
N ILE A 85 3.71 -3.12 -1.49
CA ILE A 85 4.65 -4.21 -1.29
C ILE A 85 4.20 -5.40 -2.13
N ILE A 86 5.12 -5.91 -2.95
CA ILE A 86 4.95 -7.05 -3.82
C ILE A 86 5.88 -8.15 -3.32
N LYS A 87 5.35 -9.35 -3.16
CA LYS A 87 6.13 -10.53 -2.79
C LYS A 87 6.40 -11.35 -4.06
N PRO A 88 7.66 -11.64 -4.42
CA PRO A 88 7.98 -12.41 -5.63
C PRO A 88 7.22 -13.74 -5.67
N GLY A 89 6.51 -14.01 -6.77
CA GLY A 89 5.69 -15.22 -6.95
C GLY A 89 4.33 -15.20 -6.25
N GLU A 90 4.03 -14.18 -5.45
CA GLU A 90 2.73 -14.01 -4.77
C GLU A 90 1.98 -12.73 -5.18
N GLY A 91 2.62 -11.81 -5.89
CA GLY A 91 1.99 -10.57 -6.34
C GLY A 91 1.90 -9.50 -5.25
N VAL A 92 0.87 -8.65 -5.34
CA VAL A 92 0.63 -7.60 -4.34
C VAL A 92 0.34 -8.24 -2.99
N TRP A 93 1.19 -7.96 -2.02
CA TRP A 93 1.10 -8.49 -0.67
C TRP A 93 0.32 -7.54 0.25
N THR A 94 0.69 -6.26 0.26
CA THR A 94 -0.01 -5.22 1.02
C THR A 94 0.24 -3.83 0.41
N ALA A 95 -0.56 -2.84 0.81
CA ALA A 95 -0.32 -1.44 0.53
C ALA A 95 -0.70 -0.59 1.75
N HIS A 96 0.01 0.51 1.96
CA HIS A 96 -0.29 1.46 3.04
C HIS A 96 0.15 2.88 2.70
N PRO A 97 -0.48 3.92 3.28
CA PRO A 97 0.04 5.28 3.20
C PRO A 97 1.39 5.42 3.89
N GLY A 98 2.20 6.34 3.39
CA GLY A 98 3.53 6.65 3.88
C GLY A 98 4.63 5.83 3.21
N LEU A 99 5.86 6.03 3.69
CA LEU A 99 7.05 5.33 3.24
C LEU A 99 7.11 3.90 3.83
N PRO A 100 7.82 2.96 3.17
CA PRO A 100 8.05 1.64 3.74
C PRO A 100 8.75 1.81 5.10
N ARG A 101 8.16 1.24 6.15
CA ARG A 101 8.79 1.23 7.46
C ARG A 101 10.01 0.32 7.41
N VAL A 102 11.18 0.90 7.61
CA VAL A 102 12.43 0.17 7.82
C VAL A 102 12.43 -0.37 9.25
N GLY A 103 12.01 -1.63 9.43
CA GLY A 103 12.10 -2.39 10.69
C GLY A 103 10.97 -3.41 10.83
N GLY A 104 11.22 -4.72 10.90
CA GLY A 104 12.49 -5.47 10.92
C GLY A 104 12.27 -6.96 10.66
#